data_AF-A0A961I9K0-F1
#
_entry.id   AF-A0A961I9K0-F1
#
_cell.length_a   1.000
_cell.length_b   1.000
_cell.length_c   1.000
_cell.angle_alpha   90.00
_cell.angle_beta   90.00
_cell.angle_gamma   90.00
#
_symmetry.space_group_name_H-M   'P 1'
#
loop_
_entity.id
_entity.type
_entity.pdbx_description
1 polymer ?
#
loop_
_entity_poly.entity_id
_entity_poly.type
_entity_poly.pdbx_seq_one_letter_code
_entity_poly.pdbx_strand_id
1 'polypeptide(L)'
;MKELRKALRDVLVQSLNTEQMNHLGRDVDPNFNIYEYSGFGDKIVVPRKVAADCVLQYFESRERLLDYIAYMITREGHGASGGVIRLKGMDRIVNIIRDMGFVYDAANHHFVQDQAEGQSA
;
A
#
# COMPACT_ATOMS: atom_id res chain seq x y z
N MET A 1 3.18 -9.84 9.94
CA MET A 1 2.32 -9.75 8.73
C MET A 1 0.85 -9.42 8.99
N LYS A 2 0.14 -10.10 9.91
CA LYS A 2 -1.29 -9.83 10.17
C LYS A 2 -1.58 -8.38 10.58
N GLU A 3 -0.78 -7.82 11.49
CA GLU A 3 -0.93 -6.44 11.95
C GLU A 3 -0.66 -5.41 10.84
N LEU A 4 0.38 -5.62 10.03
CA LEU A 4 0.67 -4.76 8.87
C LEU A 4 -0.50 -4.72 7.88
N ARG A 5 -1.04 -5.90 7.52
CA ARG A 5 -2.19 -6.00 6.62
C ARG A 5 -3.43 -5.29 7.18
N LYS A 6 -3.68 -5.44 8.48
CA LYS A 6 -4.80 -4.75 9.16
C LYS A 6 -4.61 -3.23 9.12
N ALA A 7 -3.42 -2.74 9.48
CA ALA A 7 -3.12 -1.31 9.45
C ALA A 7 -3.24 -0.75 8.02
N LEU A 8 -2.67 -1.44 7.02
CA LEU A 8 -2.79 -1.06 5.61
C LEU A 8 -4.25 -1.00 5.16
N ARG A 9 -5.06 -2.00 5.51
CA ARG A 9 -6.50 -1.99 5.23
C ARG A 9 -7.18 -0.73 5.75
N ASP A 10 -6.90 -0.39 7.00
CA ASP A 10 -7.50 0.77 7.66
C ASP A 10 -7.08 2.07 6.94
N VAL A 11 -5.80 2.21 6.59
CA VAL A 11 -5.30 3.36 5.81
C VAL A 11 -6.01 3.45 4.46
N LEU A 12 -6.06 2.36 3.69
CA LEU A 12 -6.70 2.34 2.37
C LEU A 12 -8.17 2.79 2.47
N VAL A 13 -8.95 2.16 3.35
CA VAL A 13 -10.38 2.45 3.50
C VAL A 13 -10.64 3.89 3.94
N GLN A 14 -9.81 4.44 4.82
CA GLN A 14 -10.00 5.79 5.37
C GLN A 14 -9.46 6.91 4.46
N SER A 15 -8.45 6.60 3.64
CA SER A 15 -7.68 7.61 2.91
C SER A 15 -8.02 7.66 1.42
N LEU A 16 -8.39 6.52 0.83
CA LEU A 16 -8.51 6.39 -0.61
C LEU A 16 -9.92 6.00 -1.03
N ASN A 17 -10.32 6.47 -2.21
CA ASN A 17 -11.46 5.93 -2.94
C ASN A 17 -11.03 4.70 -3.78
N THR A 18 -12.01 3.95 -4.29
CA THR A 18 -11.77 2.73 -5.09
C THR A 18 -10.91 3.00 -6.33
N GLU A 19 -11.12 4.12 -7.02
CA GLU A 19 -10.39 4.48 -8.23
C GLU A 19 -8.92 4.76 -7.93
N GLN A 20 -8.63 5.49 -6.84
CA GLN A 20 -7.28 5.75 -6.36
C GLN A 20 -6.56 4.45 -5.99
N MET A 21 -7.22 3.53 -5.27
CA MET A 21 -6.63 2.22 -4.95
C MET A 21 -6.31 1.43 -6.22
N ASN A 22 -7.21 1.45 -7.21
CA ASN A 22 -7.00 0.77 -8.48
C ASN A 22 -5.83 1.37 -9.26
N HIS A 23 -5.74 2.71 -9.31
CA HIS A 23 -4.67 3.41 -10.00
C HIS A 23 -3.31 3.15 -9.34
N LEU A 24 -3.22 3.31 -8.00
CA LEU A 24 -1.98 3.04 -7.27
C LEU A 24 -1.52 1.59 -7.42
N GLY A 25 -2.44 0.63 -7.37
CA GLY A 25 -2.07 -0.77 -7.59
C GLY A 25 -1.59 -1.04 -9.01
N ARG A 26 -2.18 -0.39 -10.02
CA ARG A 26 -1.76 -0.51 -11.42
C ARG A 26 -0.39 0.09 -11.70
N ASP A 27 -0.05 1.18 -11.01
CA ASP A 27 1.26 1.79 -11.13
C ASP A 27 2.37 0.88 -10.56
N VAL A 28 2.04 0.07 -9.55
CA VAL A 28 2.96 -0.92 -8.96
C VAL A 28 3.02 -2.20 -9.79
N ASP A 29 1.87 -2.71 -10.24
CA ASP A 29 1.77 -3.85 -11.16
C ASP A 29 0.67 -3.58 -12.20
N PRO A 30 1.01 -3.41 -13.49
CA PRO A 30 0.03 -3.13 -14.55
C PRO A 30 -1.07 -4.19 -14.69
N ASN A 31 -0.86 -5.42 -14.19
CA ASN A 31 -1.84 -6.49 -14.22
C ASN A 31 -2.88 -6.40 -13.10
N PHE A 32 -2.72 -5.46 -12.17
CA PHE A 32 -3.69 -5.26 -11.10
C PHE A 32 -4.98 -4.62 -11.63
N ASN A 33 -6.12 -5.18 -11.26
CA ASN A 33 -7.41 -4.60 -11.58
C ASN A 33 -8.46 -4.97 -10.52
N ILE A 34 -8.92 -3.98 -9.75
CA ILE A 34 -9.93 -4.18 -8.70
C ILE A 34 -11.25 -4.69 -9.28
N TYR A 35 -11.65 -4.25 -10.46
CA TYR A 35 -12.92 -4.64 -11.07
C TYR A 35 -12.93 -6.11 -11.51
N GLU A 36 -11.76 -6.64 -11.89
CA GLU A 36 -11.58 -8.07 -12.16
C GLU A 36 -11.51 -8.88 -10.86
N TYR A 37 -10.71 -8.43 -9.90
CA TYR A 37 -10.43 -9.18 -8.68
C TYR A 37 -11.61 -9.22 -7.69
N SER A 38 -12.45 -8.19 -7.69
CA SER A 38 -13.61 -8.08 -6.79
C SER A 38 -14.79 -8.94 -7.20
N GLY A 39 -14.89 -9.32 -8.48
CA GLY A 39 -16.05 -10.03 -9.04
C GLY A 39 -17.31 -9.18 -9.23
N PHE A 40 -17.28 -7.87 -8.93
CA PHE A 40 -18.43 -6.97 -9.09
C PHE A 40 -18.66 -6.54 -10.56
N GLY A 41 -17.72 -6.83 -11.46
CA GLY A 41 -17.76 -6.36 -12.85
C GLY A 41 -17.49 -4.86 -12.98
N ASP A 42 -17.35 -4.39 -14.21
CA ASP A 42 -17.02 -3.00 -14.56
C ASP A 42 -18.17 -2.00 -14.30
N LYS A 43 -19.41 -2.46 -14.32
CA LYS A 43 -20.61 -1.62 -14.20
C LYS A 43 -21.08 -1.36 -12.76
N ILE A 44 -20.49 -2.05 -11.77
CA ILE A 44 -20.93 -1.94 -10.37
C ILE A 44 -19.86 -1.24 -9.55
N VAL A 45 -20.30 -0.30 -8.71
CA VAL A 45 -19.41 0.40 -7.78
C VAL A 45 -18.87 -0.60 -6.75
N VAL A 46 -17.56 -0.83 -6.78
CA VAL A 46 -16.88 -1.66 -5.78
C VAL A 46 -16.77 -0.89 -4.45
N PRO A 47 -17.32 -1.41 -3.33
CA PRO A 47 -17.19 -0.76 -2.04
C PRO A 47 -15.73 -0.63 -1.60
N ARG A 48 -15.35 0.49 -0.96
CA ARG A 48 -13.96 0.76 -0.53
C ARG A 48 -13.34 -0.36 0.32
N LYS A 49 -14.13 -1.00 1.19
CA LYS A 49 -13.67 -2.14 1.99
C LYS A 49 -13.28 -3.34 1.11
N VAL A 50 -14.11 -3.65 0.11
CA VAL A 50 -13.84 -4.72 -0.86
C VAL A 50 -12.63 -4.36 -1.71
N ALA A 51 -12.54 -3.12 -2.18
CA ALA A 51 -11.40 -2.62 -2.94
C ALA A 51 -10.08 -2.78 -2.15
N ALA A 52 -10.07 -2.39 -0.88
CA ALA A 52 -8.91 -2.58 0.00
C ALA A 52 -8.59 -4.07 0.20
N ASP A 53 -9.59 -4.93 0.35
CA ASP A 53 -9.40 -6.38 0.46
C ASP A 53 -8.79 -6.96 -0.83
N CYS A 54 -9.21 -6.51 -2.01
CA CYS A 54 -8.61 -6.89 -3.29
C CYS A 54 -7.12 -6.51 -3.37
N VAL A 55 -6.75 -5.29 -2.95
CA VAL A 55 -5.34 -4.86 -2.88
C VAL A 55 -4.52 -5.82 -2.00
N LEU A 56 -5.00 -6.10 -0.79
CA LEU A 56 -4.28 -6.96 0.16
C LEU A 56 -4.20 -8.43 -0.27
N GLN A 57 -5.17 -8.90 -1.05
CA GLN A 57 -5.18 -10.24 -1.63
C GLN A 57 -4.24 -10.34 -2.83
N TYR A 58 -4.17 -9.30 -3.66
CA TYR A 58 -3.31 -9.29 -4.85
C TYR A 58 -1.83 -9.13 -4.49
N PHE A 59 -1.50 -8.14 -3.66
CA PHE A 59 -0.17 -7.96 -3.12
C PHE A 59 -0.03 -8.84 -1.87
N GLU A 60 -0.04 -10.17 -2.03
CA GLU A 60 -0.06 -11.06 -0.87
C GLU A 60 1.30 -11.22 -0.18
N SER A 61 2.38 -11.26 -0.96
CA SER A 61 3.72 -11.48 -0.42
C SER A 61 4.19 -10.26 0.36
N ARG A 62 5.11 -10.49 1.30
CA ARG A 62 5.69 -9.40 2.09
C ARG A 62 6.41 -8.39 1.20
N GLU A 63 7.26 -8.83 0.26
CA GLU A 63 7.98 -7.91 -0.63
C GLU A 63 7.00 -7.02 -1.40
N ARG A 64 6.00 -7.63 -2.06
CA ARG A 64 5.00 -6.89 -2.83
C ARG A 64 4.18 -5.89 -2.00
N LEU A 65 3.89 -6.21 -0.73
CA LEU A 65 3.24 -5.25 0.17
C LEU A 65 4.15 -4.08 0.50
N LEU A 66 5.43 -4.34 0.76
CA LEU A 66 6.39 -3.28 1.04
C LEU A 66 6.56 -2.37 -0.19
N ASP A 67 6.64 -2.93 -1.39
CA ASP A 67 6.72 -2.16 -2.64
C ASP A 67 5.48 -1.29 -2.83
N TYR A 68 4.29 -1.86 -2.62
CA TYR A 68 3.04 -1.12 -2.71
C TYR A 68 2.96 0.02 -1.68
N ILE A 69 3.35 -0.24 -0.43
CA ILE A 69 3.37 0.79 0.63
C ILE A 69 4.40 1.87 0.32
N ALA A 70 5.59 1.49 -0.15
CA ALA A 70 6.64 2.44 -0.53
C ALA A 70 6.14 3.35 -1.66
N TYR A 71 5.52 2.77 -2.68
CA TYR A 71 4.91 3.55 -3.76
C TYR A 71 3.85 4.52 -3.23
N MET A 72 2.94 4.06 -2.35
CA MET A 72 1.93 4.94 -1.73
C MET A 72 2.57 6.17 -1.07
N ILE A 73 3.67 5.99 -0.32
CA ILE A 73 4.39 7.09 0.34
C ILE A 73 4.87 8.12 -0.69
N THR A 74 5.40 7.69 -1.85
CA THR A 74 5.82 8.61 -2.92
C THR A 74 4.69 9.44 -3.50
N ARG A 75 3.45 8.94 -3.41
CA ARG A 75 2.26 9.57 -3.99
C ARG A 75 1.50 10.44 -3.00
N GLU A 76 1.90 10.49 -1.73
CA GLU A 76 1.30 11.41 -0.76
C GLU A 76 1.43 12.86 -1.22
N GLY A 77 0.34 13.64 -1.11
CA GLY A 77 0.29 15.03 -1.55
C GLY A 77 0.18 15.22 -3.06
N HIS A 78 0.30 14.16 -3.87
CA HIS A 78 0.15 14.24 -5.32
C HIS A 78 -1.32 14.10 -5.74
N GLY A 79 -1.65 14.71 -6.89
CA GLY A 79 -2.95 14.54 -7.53
C GLY A 79 -3.08 13.15 -8.15
N ALA A 80 -4.25 12.53 -7.94
CA ALA A 80 -4.68 11.33 -8.64
C ALA A 80 -6.14 11.53 -9.09
N SER A 81 -6.66 10.60 -9.90
CA SER A 81 -8.08 10.59 -10.22
C SER A 81 -8.91 10.57 -8.94
N GLY A 82 -9.85 11.52 -8.81
CA GLY A 82 -10.66 11.69 -7.60
C GLY A 82 -10.03 12.52 -6.48
N GLY A 83 -8.88 13.16 -6.69
CA GLY A 83 -8.33 14.21 -5.81
C GLY A 83 -6.90 13.97 -5.33
N VAL A 84 -6.47 14.80 -4.36
CA VAL A 84 -5.14 14.70 -3.75
C VAL A 84 -5.09 13.50 -2.80
N ILE A 85 -4.05 12.68 -2.92
CA ILE A 85 -3.82 11.54 -2.02
C ILE A 85 -3.35 12.08 -0.66
N ARG A 86 -4.07 11.70 0.40
CA ARG A 86 -3.75 12.05 1.80
C ARG A 86 -3.82 10.79 2.65
N LEU A 87 -2.67 10.26 3.07
CA LEU A 87 -2.59 8.94 3.70
C LEU A 87 -2.68 9.07 5.23
N LYS A 88 -3.88 8.88 5.77
CA LYS A 88 -4.11 8.94 7.22
C LYS A 88 -3.65 7.66 7.89
N GLY A 89 -2.79 7.77 8.90
CA GLY A 89 -2.36 6.64 9.74
C GLY A 89 -1.10 5.91 9.25
N MET A 90 -0.35 6.51 8.32
CA MET A 90 0.89 5.93 7.80
C MET A 90 2.00 5.77 8.85
N ASP A 91 2.06 6.63 9.87
CA ASP A 91 3.06 6.52 10.95
C ASP A 91 3.02 5.13 11.61
N ARG A 92 1.82 4.59 11.82
CA ARG A 92 1.63 3.25 12.38
C ARG A 92 2.19 2.17 11.46
N ILE A 93 1.99 2.30 10.15
CA ILE A 93 2.51 1.34 9.17
C ILE A 93 4.04 1.38 9.14
N VAL A 94 4.62 2.58 9.08
CA VAL A 94 6.08 2.77 9.07
C VAL A 94 6.72 2.18 10.33
N ASN A 95 6.10 2.36 11.50
CA ASN A 95 6.59 1.77 12.74
C ASN A 95 6.52 0.23 12.72
N ILE A 96 5.42 -0.35 12.23
CA ILE A 96 5.31 -1.83 12.09
C ILE A 96 6.40 -2.37 11.15
N ILE A 97 6.67 -1.66 10.04
CA ILE A 97 7.70 -2.08 9.08
C ILE A 97 9.11 -1.95 9.70
N ARG A 98 9.35 -0.91 10.50
CA ARG A 98 10.58 -0.75 11.29
C ARG A 98 10.78 -1.88 12.29
N ASP A 99 9.74 -2.24 13.04
CA ASP A 99 9.78 -3.37 13.98
C ASP A 99 10.04 -4.72 13.28
N MET A 100 9.77 -4.80 11.98
CA MET A 100 10.10 -5.95 11.14
C MET A 100 11.54 -5.92 10.60
N GLY A 101 12.35 -4.92 10.97
CA GLY A 101 13.74 -4.74 10.54
C GLY A 101 13.87 -4.09 9.17
N PHE A 102 12.91 -3.26 8.75
CA PHE A 102 12.98 -2.55 7.48
C PHE A 102 12.85 -1.03 7.67
N VAL A 103 13.66 -0.26 6.95
CA VAL A 103 13.63 1.21 6.97
C VAL A 103 13.28 1.72 5.58
N TYR A 104 12.48 2.78 5.53
CA TYR A 104 12.16 3.44 4.27
C TYR A 104 13.37 4.25 3.79
N ASP A 105 13.93 3.88 2.64
CA ASP A 105 14.92 4.66 1.93
C ASP A 105 14.21 5.66 1.02
N ALA A 106 14.18 6.92 1.45
CA ALA A 106 13.54 8.00 0.72
C ALA A 106 14.26 8.38 -0.59
N ALA A 107 15.54 8.05 -0.74
CA ALA A 107 16.29 8.34 -1.96
C ALA A 107 15.93 7.36 -3.09
N ASN A 108 15.70 6.10 -2.72
CA ASN A 108 15.39 5.02 -3.67
C ASN A 108 13.91 4.62 -3.68
N HIS A 109 13.07 5.23 -2.84
CA HIS A 109 11.63 4.99 -2.76
C HIS A 109 11.24 3.54 -2.50
N HIS A 110 11.99 2.84 -1.66
CA HIS A 110 11.72 1.45 -1.28
C HIS A 110 12.12 1.18 0.17
N PHE A 111 11.66 0.05 0.71
CA PHE A 111 12.08 -0.41 2.02
C PHE A 111 13.31 -1.30 1.90
N VAL A 112 14.33 -1.02 2.70
CA VAL A 112 15.57 -1.81 2.81
C VAL A 112 15.66 -2.46 4.17
N GLN A 113 16.34 -3.60 4.27
CA GLN A 113 16.62 -4.20 5.58
C GLN A 113 17.54 -3.29 6.38
N ASP A 114 17.22 -3.10 7.65
CA ASP A 114 18.04 -2.35 8.59
C ASP A 114 19.30 -3.16 8.89
N GLN A 115 20.43 -2.81 8.26
CA GLN A 115 21.72 -3.49 8.48
C GLN A 115 22.42 -3.04 9.77
N ALA A 116 21.67 -2.62 10.80
CA ALA A 116 22.22 -2.14 12.06
C ALA A 116 22.96 -3.23 12.88
N GLU A 117 22.92 -4.51 12.50
CA GLU A 117 23.76 -5.56 13.08
C GLU A 117 24.97 -5.87 12.20
N GLY A 118 25.96 -4.97 12.19
CA GLY A 118 27.19 -5.16 11.42
C GLY A 118 28.41 -4.36 11.85
N GLN A 119 28.36 -3.63 12.97
CA GLN A 119 29.53 -2.94 13.54
C GLN A 119 29.60 -3.13 15.06
N SER A 120 29.80 -4.38 15.47
CA SER A 120 30.39 -4.74 16.76
C SER A 120 31.38 -5.86 16.50
N ALA A 121 32.58 -5.49 16.07
CA ALA A 121 33.76 -6.35 16.07
C ALA A 121 34.88 -5.60 16.80
#